data_AF-V7F776-F1
#
_entry.id   AF-V7F776-F1
#
_cell.length_a   1.000
_cell.length_b   1.000
_cell.length_c   1.000
_cell.angle_alpha   90.00
_cell.angle_beta   90.00
_cell.angle_gamma   90.00
#
_symmetry.space_group_name_H-M   'P 1'
#
loop_
_entity.id
_entity.type
_entity.pdbx_description
1 polymer ?
#
loop_
_entity_poly.entity_id
_entity_poly.type
_entity_poly.pdbx_seq_one_letter_code
_entity_poly.pdbx_strand_id
1 'polypeptide(L)' 'MEQYIGLDVSMKETAISIRQDGKRMWRGKCASDPQLLAALIRKRAPDVRRVVFETGPLSVWFYHALMAEGCR' A
#
# COMPACT_ATOMS: atom_id res chain seq x y z
N MET A 1 0.00 -17.43 6.26
CA MET A 1 -1.20 -16.57 6.15
C MET A 1 -0.82 -15.38 5.29
N GLU A 2 -1.52 -15.13 4.19
CA GLU A 2 -1.15 -14.09 3.22
C GLU A 2 -1.78 -12.74 3.57
N GLN A 3 -0.99 -11.67 3.52
CA GLN A 3 -1.47 -10.31 3.73
C GLN A 3 -1.65 -9.58 2.40
N TYR A 4 -2.73 -8.82 2.28
CA TYR A 4 -3.07 -8.05 1.10
C TYR A 4 -3.27 -6.59 1.48
N ILE A 5 -2.75 -5.68 0.65
CA ILE A 5 -2.87 -4.24 0.89
C ILE A 5 -3.69 -3.61 -0.24
N GLY A 6 -4.69 -2.83 0.13
CA GLY A 6 -5.38 -1.91 -0.77
C GLY A 6 -4.91 -0.48 -0.52
N LEU A 7 -4.51 0.20 -1.59
CA LEU A 7 -4.10 1.60 -1.62
C LEU A 7 -5.11 2.40 -2.45
N ASP A 8 -5.69 3.42 -1.83
CA ASP A 8 -6.50 4.46 -2.47
C ASP A 8 -5.67 5.75 -2.40
N VAL A 9 -5.19 6.18 -3.57
CA VAL A 9 -4.09 7.15 -3.70
C VAL A 9 -4.64 8.48 -4.19
N SER A 10 -4.39 9.54 -3.42
CA SER A 10 -4.62 10.93 -3.85
C SER A 10 -3.31 11.73 -3.90
N MET A 11 -3.35 12.99 -4.33
CA MET A 11 -2.16 13.85 -4.34
C MET A 11 -1.59 14.15 -2.94
N LYS A 12 -2.45 14.23 -1.92
CA LYS A 12 -2.04 14.66 -0.58
C LYS A 12 -1.82 13.47 0.36
N GLU A 13 -2.77 12.54 0.37
CA GLU A 13 -2.70 11.37 1.24
C GLU A 13 -3.12 10.09 0.53
N THR A 14 -2.57 8.98 0.98
CA THR A 14 -2.95 7.65 0.55
C THR A 14 -3.64 6.93 1.69
N ALA A 15 -4.86 6.46 1.43
CA ALA A 15 -5.58 5.58 2.34
C ALA A 15 -5.15 4.13 2.12
N ILE A 16 -4.92 3.42 3.23
CA ILE A 16 -4.29 2.10 3.24
C ILE A 16 -5.18 1.16 4.04
N SER A 17 -5.42 -0.03 3.51
CA SER A 17 -6.16 -1.10 4.17
C SER A 17 -5.40 -2.43 4.06
N ILE A 18 -5.03 -3.01 5.20
CA ILE A 18 -4.34 -4.31 5.27
C ILE A 18 -5.35 -5.38 5.65
N ARG A 19 -5.42 -6.44 4.86
CA ARG A 19 -6.32 -7.58 5.05
C ARG A 19 -5.54 -8.89 5.14
N GLN A 20 -6.07 -9.81 5.93
CA GLN A 20 -5.56 -11.17 6.10
C GLN A 20 -6.77 -12.07 6.35
N ASP A 21 -6.85 -13.22 5.66
CA ASP A 21 -7.92 -14.21 5.82
C ASP A 21 -9.34 -13.61 5.76
N GLY A 22 -9.58 -12.74 4.76
CA GLY A 22 -10.85 -12.07 4.54
C GLY A 22 -11.19 -10.95 5.55
N LYS A 23 -10.41 -10.79 6.62
CA LYS A 23 -10.62 -9.77 7.66
C LYS A 23 -9.71 -8.56 7.44
N ARG A 24 -10.16 -7.38 7.86
CA ARG A 24 -9.34 -6.16 7.85
C ARG A 24 -8.57 -6.08 9.16
N MET A 25 -7.24 -6.24 9.07
CA MET A 25 -6.35 -6.22 10.23
C MET A 25 -5.95 -4.80 10.62
N TRP A 26 -5.82 -3.91 9.64
CA TRP A 26 -5.43 -2.53 9.88
C TRP A 26 -5.98 -1.59 8.80
N ARG A 27 -6.20 -0.33 9.18
CA ARG A 27 -6.53 0.77 8.27
C ARG A 27 -5.87 2.04 8.77
N GLY A 28 -5.40 2.85 7.84
CA GLY A 28 -4.89 4.18 8.16
C GLY A 28 -4.66 5.00 6.90
N LYS A 29 -3.97 6.12 7.08
CA LYS A 29 -3.58 7.01 6.01
C LYS A 29 -2.17 7.51 6.26
N CYS A 30 -1.42 7.82 5.21
CA CYS A 30 -0.17 8.56 5.29
C CYS A 30 -0.09 9.56 4.14
N ALA A 31 0.88 10.48 4.20
CA ALA A 31 1.19 11.32 3.05
C ALA A 31 1.44 10.45 1.81
N SER A 32 1.05 10.95 0.64
CA SER A 32 1.32 10.29 -0.64
C SER A 32 2.80 10.42 -1.00
N ASP A 33 3.61 9.68 -0.26
CA ASP A 33 5.05 9.59 -0.39
C ASP A 33 5.44 8.10 -0.47
N PRO A 34 6.06 7.66 -1.58
CA PRO A 34 6.41 6.25 -1.78
C PRO A 34 7.29 5.66 -0.68
N GLN A 35 8.24 6.43 -0.14
CA GLN A 35 9.15 5.98 0.91
C GLN A 35 8.41 5.76 2.24
N LEU A 36 7.51 6.69 2.61
CA LEU A 36 6.66 6.54 3.78
C LEU A 36 5.71 5.35 3.64
N LEU A 37 5.13 5.16 2.46
CA LEU A 37 4.27 4.01 2.17
C LEU A 37 5.06 2.70 2.28
N ALA A 38 6.24 2.60 1.66
CA ALA A 38 7.09 1.42 1.73
C ALA A 38 7.50 1.10 3.18
N ALA A 39 7.91 2.11 3.95
CA ALA A 39 8.25 1.93 5.36
C ALA A 39 7.06 1.44 6.19
N LEU A 40 5.86 1.98 5.92
CA LEU A 40 4.63 1.55 6.58
C LEU A 40 4.27 0.11 6.22
N ILE A 41 4.36 -0.25 4.93
CA ILE A 41 4.11 -1.60 4.43
C ILE A 41 5.06 -2.59 5.12
N ARG A 42 6.37 -2.33 5.12
CA ARG A 42 7.37 -3.20 5.79
C ARG A 42 7.10 -3.36 7.29
N LYS A 43 6.65 -2.29 7.96
CA LYS A 43 6.35 -2.30 9.41
C LYS A 43 5.06 -3.04 9.76
N ARG A 44 4.02 -2.93 8.92
CA ARG A 44 2.67 -3.39 9.25
C ARG A 44 2.26 -4.67 8.55
N ALA A 45 2.88 -4.96 7.41
CA ALA A 45 2.60 -6.13 6.60
C ALA A 45 3.90 -6.72 6.01
N PRO A 46 4.79 -7.26 6.88
CA PRO A 46 6.06 -7.84 6.44
C PRO A 46 5.87 -9.03 5.47
N ASP A 47 4.75 -9.74 5.58
CA ASP A 47 4.39 -10.88 4.75
C ASP A 47 3.36 -10.51 3.66
N VAL A 48 3.43 -9.28 3.15
CA VAL A 48 2.54 -8.81 2.08
C VAL A 48 2.75 -9.67 0.84
N ARG A 49 1.65 -10.26 0.38
CA ARG A 49 1.60 -11.08 -0.83
C ARG A 49 1.42 -10.25 -2.09
N ARG A 50 0.65 -9.16 -1.97
CA ARG A 50 0.30 -8.24 -3.06
C ARG A 50 -0.15 -6.88 -2.52
N VAL A 51 0.31 -5.83 -3.18
CA VAL A 51 -0.23 -4.47 -3.07
C VAL A 51 -1.15 -4.19 -4.26
N VAL A 52 -2.34 -3.67 -3.98
CA VAL A 52 -3.39 -3.38 -4.97
C VAL A 52 -3.75 -1.90 -4.87
N PHE A 53 -3.96 -1.26 -6.01
CA PHE A 53 -4.30 0.16 -6.10
C PHE A 53 -5.73 0.34 -6.58
N GLU A 54 -6.37 1.45 -6.19
CA GLU A 54 -7.51 1.98 -6.95
C GLU A 54 -7.05 2.34 -8.38
N THR A 55 -7.95 2.22 -9.36
CA THR A 55 -7.65 2.61 -10.73
C THR A 55 -7.56 4.13 -10.84
N GLY A 56 -6.40 4.64 -11.29
CA GLY A 56 -6.21 6.07 -11.54
C GLY A 56 -4.81 6.40 -12.09
N PRO A 57 -4.61 7.61 -12.62
CA PRO A 57 -3.32 8.02 -13.19
C PRO A 57 -2.19 8.04 -12.13
N LEU A 58 -2.52 8.39 -10.88
CA LEU A 58 -1.55 8.38 -9.77
C LEU A 58 -1.08 6.97 -9.42
N SER A 59 -1.94 5.97 -9.59
CA SER A 59 -1.64 4.57 -9.25
C SER A 59 -0.54 3.99 -10.12
N VAL A 60 -0.45 4.38 -11.39
CA VAL A 60 0.63 3.96 -12.30
C VAL A 60 1.98 4.49 -11.81
N TRP A 61 2.04 5.78 -11.45
CA TRP A 61 3.26 6.38 -10.92
C TRP A 61 3.67 5.73 -9.59
N PHE A 62 2.72 5.55 -8.67
CA PHE A 62 2.98 4.91 -7.37
C PHE A 62 3.41 3.46 -7.49
N TYR A 63 2.86 2.72 -8.45
CA TYR A 63 3.29 1.36 -8.74
C TYR A 63 4.80 1.31 -9.03
N HIS A 64 5.27 2.15 -9.96
CA HIS A 64 6.70 2.17 -10.30
C HIS A 64 7.57 2.64 -9.13
N ALA A 65 7.13 3.64 -8.36
CA ALA A 65 7.86 4.13 -7.20
C ALA A 65 7.96 3.07 -6.09
N LEU A 66 6.88 2.36 -5.79
CA LEU A 66 6.87 1.29 -4.78
C LEU A 66 7.61 0.03 -5.24
N MET A 67 7.58 -0.29 -6.53
CA MET A 67 8.42 -1.35 -7.10
C MET A 67 9.91 -1.05 -6.95
N ALA A 68 10.33 0.22 -7.09
CA ALA A 68 11.71 0.64 -6.84
C ALA A 68 12.12 0.49 -5.36
N GLU A 69 11.15 0.59 -4.45
CA GLU A 69 11.30 0.30 -3.02
C GLU A 69 11.21 -1.20 -2.68
N GLY A 70 11.00 -2.08 -3.67
CA GLY A 70 10.85 -3.53 -3.45
C GLY A 70 9.49 -3.95 -2.89
N CYS A 71 8.47 -3.09 -2.96
CA CYS A 71 7.09 -3.42 -2.59
C CYS A 71 6.32 -3.91 -3.82
N ARG A 72 5.75 -5.12 -3.76
CA ARG A 72 5.02 -5.78 -4.87
C ARG A 72 3.61 -6.22 -4.46
#